data_AF-A0A5B9WL39-F1
#
_entry.id   AF-A0A5B9WL39-F1
#
_cell.length_a   1.000
_cell.length_b   1.000
_cell.length_c   1.000
_cell.angle_alpha   90.00
_cell.angle_beta   90.00
_cell.angle_gamma   90.00
#
_symmetry.space_group_name_H-M   'P 1'
#
loop_
_entity.id
_entity.type
_entity.pdbx_description
1 polymer ?
#
loop_
_entity_poly.entity_id
_entity_poly.type
_entity_poly.pdbx_seq_one_letter_code
_entity_poly.pdbx_strand_id
1 'polypeptide(L)'
;MAKNSENVVMAGTSGKLADQLVIRREQNGDLVYAKKPRKTEKTPSASVVKQRSRFGEAVHYAKAALKVPDIRAVYEAKSRTRDNESAFNVAVGDFFHAPRIRMVNTEGYTGQPQSSIVIRAIDDVKVAAVYVTIQDPDGAVVEQGAAVQHEMELDWTYTATATLATLEGSILTIKVSDLPGNQVTEEHLL
;
A
#
# COMPACT_ATOMS: atom_id res chain seq x y z
N MET A 1 23.36 -4.78 -17.41
CA MET A 1 24.36 -4.99 -16.32
C MET A 1 24.97 -6.37 -16.51
N ALA A 2 26.28 -6.51 -16.40
CA ALA A 2 26.95 -7.81 -16.50
C ALA A 2 26.75 -8.59 -15.20
N LYS A 3 26.31 -9.85 -15.31
CA LYS A 3 26.16 -10.78 -14.17
C LYS A 3 27.32 -11.77 -14.20
N ASN A 4 27.90 -12.07 -13.04
CA ASN A 4 28.95 -13.07 -12.89
C ASN A 4 28.56 -14.05 -11.77
N SER A 5 28.02 -15.20 -12.15
CA SER A 5 27.46 -16.21 -11.25
C SER A 5 28.41 -17.36 -10.91
N GLU A 6 29.46 -17.60 -11.71
CA GLU A 6 30.31 -18.81 -11.60
C GLU A 6 31.80 -18.52 -11.35
N ASN A 7 32.18 -17.28 -11.01
CA ASN A 7 33.59 -16.96 -10.75
C ASN A 7 34.06 -17.46 -9.37
N VAL A 8 34.74 -18.60 -9.39
CA VAL A 8 35.35 -19.26 -8.21
C VAL A 8 36.40 -18.38 -7.51
N VAL A 9 37.08 -17.50 -8.24
CA VAL A 9 38.13 -16.61 -7.68
C VAL A 9 37.52 -15.52 -6.80
N MET A 10 36.32 -15.07 -7.13
CA MET A 10 35.60 -14.02 -6.39
C MET A 10 34.50 -14.58 -5.49
N ALA A 11 34.28 -15.90 -5.50
CA ALA A 11 33.28 -16.57 -4.71
C ALA A 11 33.53 -16.34 -3.21
N GLY A 12 32.57 -15.70 -2.53
CA GLY A 12 32.65 -15.39 -1.10
C GLY A 12 33.26 -14.02 -0.75
N THR A 13 33.73 -13.26 -1.74
CA THR A 13 34.21 -11.89 -1.49
C THR A 13 33.05 -10.91 -1.28
N SER A 14 33.18 -10.04 -0.28
CA SER A 14 32.24 -8.94 -0.01
C SER A 14 32.98 -7.72 0.55
N GLY A 15 32.40 -6.54 0.38
CA GLY A 15 32.96 -5.29 0.92
C GLY A 15 33.70 -4.45 -0.11
N LYS A 16 34.62 -3.60 0.36
CA LYS A 16 35.33 -2.64 -0.47
C LYS A 16 36.58 -3.28 -1.08
N LEU A 17 36.75 -3.12 -2.39
CA LEU A 17 37.96 -3.54 -3.11
C LEU A 17 38.69 -2.30 -3.63
N ALA A 18 39.95 -2.14 -3.18
CA ALA A 18 40.89 -1.11 -3.63
C ALA A 18 40.33 0.33 -3.63
N ASP A 19 39.37 0.62 -2.74
CA ASP A 19 38.66 1.90 -2.65
C ASP A 19 37.93 2.37 -3.92
N GLN A 20 37.84 1.53 -4.95
CA GLN A 20 37.21 1.84 -6.23
C GLN A 20 35.91 1.08 -6.43
N LEU A 21 35.83 -0.13 -5.89
CA LEU A 21 34.72 -1.04 -6.07
C LEU A 21 34.11 -1.46 -4.73
N VAL A 22 32.82 -1.73 -4.76
CA VAL A 22 32.06 -2.36 -3.68
C VAL A 22 31.44 -3.63 -4.25
N ILE A 23 31.76 -4.76 -3.63
CA ILE A 23 31.21 -6.07 -3.95
C ILE A 23 30.12 -6.35 -2.92
N ARG A 24 28.89 -6.55 -3.40
CA ARG A 24 27.76 -6.94 -2.56
C ARG A 24 27.05 -8.15 -3.14
N ARG A 25 26.45 -8.96 -2.28
CA ARG A 25 25.61 -10.09 -2.67
C ARG A 25 24.15 -9.67 -2.63
N GLU A 26 23.39 -10.01 -3.67
CA GLU A 26 21.94 -9.80 -3.72
C GLU A 26 21.20 -10.97 -3.08
N GLN A 27 19.89 -10.80 -2.89
CA GLN A 27 19.07 -11.78 -2.19
C GLN A 27 18.94 -13.12 -2.94
N ASN A 28 19.06 -13.10 -4.28
CA ASN A 28 19.18 -14.31 -5.12
C ASN A 28 20.57 -14.96 -5.12
N GLY A 29 21.55 -14.40 -4.40
CA GLY A 29 22.93 -14.90 -4.39
C GLY A 29 23.85 -14.32 -5.46
N ASP A 30 23.34 -13.48 -6.37
CA ASP A 30 24.15 -12.83 -7.41
C ASP A 30 25.19 -11.88 -6.78
N LEU A 31 26.41 -11.88 -7.34
CA LEU A 31 27.46 -10.92 -6.97
C LEU A 31 27.37 -9.67 -7.85
N VAL A 32 27.23 -8.51 -7.20
CA VAL A 32 27.17 -7.20 -7.86
C VAL A 32 28.41 -6.39 -7.53
N TYR A 33 29.08 -5.94 -8.59
CA TYR A 33 30.23 -5.04 -8.56
C TYR A 33 29.76 -3.64 -8.87
N ALA A 34 29.87 -2.73 -7.89
CA ALA A 34 29.49 -1.33 -8.05
C ALA A 34 30.69 -0.41 -7.83
N LYS A 35 30.75 0.71 -8.54
CA LYS A 35 31.71 1.78 -8.23
C LYS A 35 31.43 2.31 -6.82
N LYS A 36 32.49 2.63 -6.08
CA LYS A 36 32.36 3.25 -4.75
C LYS A 36 31.47 4.50 -4.83
N PRO A 37 30.45 4.61 -3.96
CA PRO A 37 29.64 5.81 -3.87
C PRO A 37 30.50 7.04 -3.51
N ARG A 38 30.35 8.13 -4.27
CA ARG A 38 30.99 9.41 -3.97
C ARG A 38 29.94 10.36 -3.36
N LYS A 39 30.31 11.05 -2.28
CA LYS A 39 29.48 12.13 -1.75
C LYS A 39 29.41 13.26 -2.78
N THR A 40 28.21 13.72 -3.09
CA THR A 40 28.01 14.88 -3.94
C THR A 40 28.16 16.15 -3.09
N GLU A 41 28.90 17.13 -3.58
CA GLU A 41 29.07 18.44 -2.92
C GLU A 41 27.91 19.41 -3.18
N LYS A 42 26.99 19.04 -4.09
CA LYS A 42 25.82 19.85 -4.43
C LYS A 42 24.80 19.83 -3.28
N THR A 43 24.33 21.02 -2.92
CA THR A 43 23.21 21.18 -1.99
C THR A 43 21.96 20.48 -2.54
N PRO A 44 21.28 19.63 -1.76
CA PRO A 44 20.07 18.96 -2.20
C PRO A 44 18.96 19.99 -2.50
N SER A 45 18.18 19.76 -3.56
CA SER A 45 16.96 20.55 -3.79
C SER A 45 15.89 20.26 -2.72
N ALA A 46 14.94 21.17 -2.55
CA ALA A 46 13.81 20.98 -1.62
C ALA A 46 13.03 19.68 -1.91
N SER A 47 12.84 19.32 -3.18
CA SER A 47 12.21 18.05 -3.58
C SER A 47 12.99 16.82 -3.12
N VAL A 48 14.33 16.85 -3.21
CA VAL A 48 15.20 15.76 -2.73
C VAL A 48 15.15 15.65 -1.21
N VAL A 49 15.13 16.78 -0.49
CA VAL A 49 14.99 16.77 0.98
C VAL A 49 13.66 16.16 1.40
N LYS A 50 12.55 16.57 0.76
CA LYS A 50 11.22 16.00 1.02
C LYS A 50 11.20 14.50 0.77
N GLN A 51 11.77 14.03 -0.35
CA GLN A 51 11.80 12.61 -0.67
C GLN A 51 12.65 11.82 0.33
N ARG A 52 13.77 12.36 0.81
CA ARG A 52 14.58 11.73 1.86
C ARG A 52 13.82 11.61 3.17
N SER A 53 13.05 12.64 3.57
CA SER A 53 12.20 12.58 4.76
C SER A 53 11.15 11.48 4.64
N ARG A 54 10.38 11.48 3.53
CA ARG A 54 9.36 10.46 3.28
C ARG A 54 9.93 9.05 3.22
N PHE A 55 11.12 8.88 2.65
CA PHE A 55 11.81 7.59 2.66
C PHE A 55 12.23 7.16 4.07
N GLY A 56 12.66 8.10 4.92
CA GLY A 56 12.92 7.83 6.33
C GLY A 56 11.67 7.35 7.08
N GLU A 57 10.53 7.99 6.84
CA GLU A 57 9.22 7.58 7.39
C GLU A 57 8.82 6.17 6.91
N ALA A 58 8.95 5.89 5.61
CA ALA A 58 8.68 4.57 5.04
C ALA A 58 9.56 3.46 5.68
N VAL A 59 10.84 3.74 5.88
CA VAL A 59 11.77 2.81 6.55
C VAL A 59 11.39 2.60 8.00
N HIS A 60 10.95 3.65 8.70
CA HIS A 60 10.49 3.54 10.08
C HIS A 60 9.23 2.67 10.17
N TYR A 61 8.25 2.94 9.31
CA TYR A 61 7.03 2.13 9.17
C TYR A 61 7.36 0.66 8.89
N ALA A 62 8.14 0.37 7.85
CA ALA A 62 8.46 -1.00 7.46
C ALA A 62 9.15 -1.78 8.60
N LYS A 63 10.05 -1.14 9.36
CA LYS A 63 10.67 -1.75 10.55
C LYS A 63 9.66 -2.04 11.66
N ALA A 64 8.68 -1.17 11.87
CA ALA A 64 7.64 -1.36 12.87
C ALA A 64 6.63 -2.44 12.43
N ALA A 65 6.17 -2.40 11.19
CA ALA A 65 5.25 -3.35 10.58
C ALA A 65 5.77 -4.79 10.67
N LEU A 66 7.05 -5.01 10.36
CA LEU A 66 7.66 -6.34 10.41
C LEU A 66 7.87 -6.91 11.83
N LYS A 67 7.64 -6.13 12.88
CA LYS A 67 7.62 -6.63 14.27
C LYS A 67 6.27 -7.23 14.64
N VAL A 68 5.20 -6.86 13.94
CA VAL A 68 3.86 -7.38 14.17
C VAL A 68 3.71 -8.68 13.36
N PRO A 69 3.49 -9.84 13.99
CA PRO A 69 3.49 -11.14 13.30
C PRO A 69 2.47 -11.22 12.15
N ASP A 70 1.26 -10.69 12.35
CA ASP A 70 0.19 -10.76 11.35
C ASP A 70 0.52 -9.92 10.11
N ILE A 71 0.99 -8.70 10.31
CA ILE A 71 1.39 -7.79 9.22
C ILE A 71 2.63 -8.34 8.50
N ARG A 72 3.59 -8.88 9.26
CA ARG A 72 4.78 -9.53 8.72
C ARG A 72 4.41 -10.69 7.79
N ALA A 73 3.48 -11.55 8.18
CA ALA A 73 3.05 -12.70 7.37
C ALA A 73 2.47 -12.25 6.01
N VAL A 74 1.69 -11.15 5.99
CA VAL A 74 1.16 -10.55 4.75
C VAL A 74 2.29 -10.13 3.81
N TYR A 75 3.27 -9.37 4.32
CA TYR A 75 4.39 -8.91 3.49
C TYR A 75 5.33 -10.04 3.06
N GLU A 76 5.54 -11.05 3.90
CA GLU A 76 6.31 -12.24 3.52
C GLU A 76 5.63 -13.02 2.40
N ALA A 77 4.32 -13.25 2.49
CA ALA A 77 3.56 -13.90 1.43
C ALA A 77 3.67 -13.14 0.10
N LYS A 78 3.52 -11.82 0.11
CA LYS A 78 3.71 -10.99 -1.08
C LYS A 78 5.14 -11.02 -1.62
N SER A 79 6.14 -10.96 -0.75
CA SER A 79 7.55 -11.02 -1.16
C SER A 79 7.91 -12.30 -1.92
N ARG A 80 7.29 -13.44 -1.60
CA ARG A 80 7.51 -14.71 -2.31
C ARG A 80 7.04 -14.69 -3.77
N THR A 81 6.10 -13.81 -4.10
CA THR A 81 5.59 -13.64 -5.47
C THR A 81 6.41 -12.64 -6.30
N ARG A 82 7.38 -11.94 -5.66
CA ARG A 82 8.18 -10.89 -6.29
C ARG A 82 9.66 -11.30 -6.30
N ASP A 83 10.25 -11.34 -7.49
CA ASP A 83 11.67 -11.68 -7.62
C ASP A 83 12.54 -10.63 -6.91
N ASN A 84 13.46 -11.09 -6.06
CA ASN A 84 14.47 -10.27 -5.38
C ASN A 84 13.95 -9.19 -4.41
N GLU A 85 12.70 -9.26 -3.98
CA GLU A 85 12.17 -8.36 -2.95
C GLU A 85 12.08 -9.06 -1.59
N SER A 86 12.59 -8.42 -0.55
CA SER A 86 12.34 -8.84 0.83
C SER A 86 10.99 -8.29 1.30
N ALA A 87 10.39 -8.91 2.34
CA ALA A 87 9.20 -8.37 3.00
C ALA A 87 9.39 -6.90 3.43
N PHE A 88 10.61 -6.51 3.78
CA PHE A 88 10.97 -5.11 4.07
C PHE A 88 10.86 -4.21 2.84
N ASN A 89 11.38 -4.64 1.68
CA ASN A 89 11.28 -3.87 0.44
C ASN A 89 9.83 -3.69 0.01
N VAL A 90 9.02 -4.76 0.13
CA VAL A 90 7.59 -4.70 -0.17
C VAL A 90 6.89 -3.68 0.73
N ALA A 91 7.11 -3.72 2.04
CA ALA A 91 6.52 -2.76 2.97
C ALA A 91 6.96 -1.31 2.75
N VAL A 92 8.22 -1.09 2.34
CA VAL A 92 8.70 0.25 1.95
C VAL A 92 8.00 0.74 0.67
N GLY A 93 7.81 -0.14 -0.31
CA GLY A 93 7.10 0.19 -1.55
C GLY A 93 5.63 0.53 -1.28
N ASP A 94 4.97 -0.30 -0.48
CA ASP A 94 3.57 -0.17 -0.05
C ASP A 94 3.28 1.21 0.57
N PHE A 95 4.19 1.71 1.42
CA PHE A 95 4.06 3.04 2.03
C PHE A 95 3.88 4.18 1.01
N PHE A 96 4.39 4.04 -0.22
CA PHE A 96 4.29 5.08 -1.24
C PHE A 96 3.09 4.95 -2.18
N HIS A 97 2.37 3.83 -2.14
CA HIS A 97 1.28 3.55 -3.06
C HIS A 97 -0.03 3.48 -2.30
N ALA A 98 -0.92 4.44 -2.57
CA ALA A 98 -2.25 4.44 -1.97
C ALA A 98 -3.16 3.41 -2.66
N PRO A 99 -4.17 2.88 -1.94
CA PRO A 99 -5.17 1.99 -2.50
C PRO A 99 -6.03 2.71 -3.54
N ARG A 100 -6.77 1.95 -4.34
CA ARG A 100 -7.63 2.48 -5.41
C ARG A 100 -9.01 1.85 -5.38
N ILE A 101 -10.04 2.68 -5.51
CA ILE A 101 -11.40 2.22 -5.74
C ILE A 101 -11.54 1.88 -7.23
N ARG A 102 -12.10 0.71 -7.55
CA ARG A 102 -12.27 0.21 -8.92
C ARG A 102 -13.71 0.22 -9.36
N MET A 103 -14.62 -0.04 -8.43
CA MET A 103 -16.03 -0.14 -8.71
C MET A 103 -16.80 0.18 -7.45
N VAL A 104 -17.91 0.88 -7.62
CA VAL A 104 -18.92 1.13 -6.60
C VAL A 104 -20.23 0.73 -7.23
N ASN A 105 -20.91 -0.26 -6.64
CA ASN A 105 -22.22 -0.71 -7.05
C ASN A 105 -23.23 -0.36 -5.95
N THR A 106 -24.14 0.56 -6.27
CA THR A 106 -25.23 1.04 -5.41
C THR A 106 -26.60 0.48 -5.82
N GLU A 107 -26.69 -0.41 -6.82
CA GLU A 107 -27.97 -0.96 -7.30
C GLU A 107 -28.75 -1.69 -6.20
N GLY A 108 -28.05 -2.27 -5.23
CA GLY A 108 -28.65 -2.94 -4.08
C GLY A 108 -29.03 -2.01 -2.91
N TYR A 109 -28.75 -0.71 -3.02
CA TYR A 109 -29.02 0.27 -1.97
C TYR A 109 -30.34 0.99 -2.24
N THR A 110 -31.31 0.80 -1.35
CA THR A 110 -32.68 1.33 -1.48
C THR A 110 -32.99 2.41 -0.44
N GLY A 111 -31.98 2.86 0.31
CA GLY A 111 -32.16 3.76 1.46
C GLY A 111 -32.92 3.12 2.63
N GLN A 112 -33.13 1.81 2.64
CA GLN A 112 -33.71 1.09 3.76
C GLN A 112 -32.65 0.26 4.49
N PRO A 113 -32.84 -0.03 5.79
CA PRO A 113 -32.01 -0.98 6.51
C PRO A 113 -31.93 -2.32 5.78
N GLN A 114 -30.79 -3.00 5.87
CA GLN A 114 -30.46 -4.24 5.16
C GLN A 114 -30.21 -4.11 3.65
N SER A 115 -30.42 -2.94 3.05
CA SER A 115 -29.93 -2.68 1.70
C SER A 115 -28.40 -2.59 1.68
N SER A 116 -27.77 -2.84 0.52
CA SER A 116 -26.32 -3.06 0.46
C SER A 116 -25.62 -2.27 -0.65
N ILE A 117 -24.41 -1.80 -0.34
CA ILE A 117 -23.49 -1.19 -1.29
C ILE A 117 -22.28 -2.12 -1.44
N VAL A 118 -21.91 -2.44 -2.68
CA VAL A 118 -20.74 -3.29 -2.97
C VAL A 118 -19.61 -2.42 -3.54
N ILE A 119 -18.44 -2.51 -2.92
CA ILE A 119 -17.28 -1.67 -3.23
C ILE A 119 -16.11 -2.58 -3.57
N ARG A 120 -15.55 -2.43 -4.76
CA ARG A 120 -14.31 -3.11 -5.16
C ARG A 120 -13.14 -2.17 -4.94
N ALA A 121 -12.26 -2.52 -4.01
CA ALA A 121 -11.05 -1.78 -3.71
C ALA A 121 -9.82 -2.67 -3.91
N ILE A 122 -8.76 -2.11 -4.50
CA ILE A 122 -7.51 -2.83 -4.73
C ILE A 122 -6.32 -2.08 -4.15
N ASP A 123 -5.31 -2.83 -3.77
CA ASP A 123 -4.03 -2.32 -3.31
C ASP A 123 -2.90 -3.28 -3.73
N ASP A 124 -1.67 -2.78 -3.79
CA ASP A 124 -0.49 -3.58 -4.17
C ASP A 124 -0.26 -4.74 -3.19
N VAL A 125 -0.51 -4.48 -1.90
CA VAL A 125 -0.35 -5.45 -0.83
C VAL A 125 -1.70 -5.88 -0.27
N LYS A 126 -2.43 -4.98 0.39
CA LYS A 126 -3.70 -5.27 1.06
C LYS A 126 -4.46 -3.99 1.41
N VAL A 127 -5.72 -3.93 0.99
CA VAL A 127 -6.69 -2.98 1.54
C VAL A 127 -6.99 -3.36 2.99
N ALA A 128 -6.75 -2.43 3.92
CA ALA A 128 -6.92 -2.65 5.35
C ALA A 128 -8.36 -2.42 5.81
N ALA A 129 -9.01 -1.37 5.31
CA ALA A 129 -10.40 -1.06 5.64
C ALA A 129 -11.08 -0.21 4.58
N VAL A 130 -12.40 -0.41 4.45
CA VAL A 130 -13.31 0.43 3.67
C VAL A 130 -14.37 0.99 4.62
N TYR A 131 -14.53 2.29 4.62
CA TYR A 131 -15.48 3.02 5.46
C TYR A 131 -16.43 3.80 4.58
N VAL A 132 -17.71 3.75 4.89
CA VAL A 132 -18.79 4.36 4.14
C VAL A 132 -19.46 5.41 5.02
N THR A 133 -19.72 6.58 4.43
CA THR A 133 -20.53 7.64 5.02
C THR A 133 -21.64 7.98 4.03
N ILE A 134 -22.88 8.06 4.52
CA ILE A 134 -24.04 8.44 3.74
C ILE A 134 -24.60 9.74 4.32
N GLN A 135 -24.76 10.74 3.46
CA GLN A 135 -25.31 12.04 3.80
C GLN A 135 -26.61 12.27 3.04
N ASP A 136 -27.58 12.91 3.69
CA ASP A 136 -28.81 13.36 3.05
C ASP A 136 -28.54 14.54 2.09
N PRO A 137 -29.53 14.99 1.29
CA PRO A 137 -29.36 16.12 0.38
C PRO A 137 -29.03 17.45 1.07
N ASP A 138 -29.34 17.56 2.37
CA ASP A 138 -29.02 18.73 3.20
C ASP A 138 -27.59 18.67 3.77
N GLY A 139 -26.87 17.56 3.53
CA GLY A 139 -25.49 17.32 3.94
C GLY A 139 -25.33 16.73 5.35
N ALA A 140 -26.42 16.40 6.04
CA ALA A 140 -26.37 15.76 7.34
C ALA A 140 -26.01 14.27 7.20
N VAL A 141 -25.10 13.77 8.04
CA VAL A 141 -24.72 12.36 8.06
C VAL A 141 -25.87 11.53 8.60
N VAL A 142 -26.47 10.71 7.74
CA VAL A 142 -27.56 9.80 8.09
C VAL A 142 -27.00 8.53 8.73
N GLU A 143 -25.95 7.97 8.12
CA GLU A 143 -25.24 6.84 8.70
C GLU A 143 -23.78 6.78 8.22
N GLN A 144 -22.97 6.04 8.98
CA GLN A 144 -21.59 5.77 8.63
C GLN A 144 -21.14 4.46 9.29
N GLY A 145 -20.24 3.73 8.64
CA GLY A 145 -19.70 2.50 9.19
C GLY A 145 -18.68 1.81 8.31
N ALA A 146 -18.07 0.75 8.84
CA ALA A 146 -17.12 -0.07 8.11
C ALA A 146 -17.86 -1.07 7.22
N ALA A 147 -17.40 -1.23 5.98
CA ALA A 147 -17.81 -2.32 5.11
C ALA A 147 -17.09 -3.61 5.53
N VAL A 148 -17.72 -4.75 5.27
CA VAL A 148 -17.17 -6.08 5.56
C VAL A 148 -16.56 -6.65 4.29
N GLN A 149 -15.31 -7.10 4.35
CA GLN A 149 -14.65 -7.77 3.23
C GLN A 149 -15.22 -9.18 3.05
N HIS A 150 -15.52 -9.56 1.81
CA HIS A 150 -15.89 -10.95 1.50
C HIS A 150 -14.70 -11.91 1.66
N GLU A 151 -14.95 -13.12 2.16
CA GLU A 151 -13.91 -14.09 2.56
C GLU A 151 -12.95 -14.50 1.43
N MET A 152 -13.34 -14.32 0.16
CA MET A 152 -12.57 -14.74 -1.02
C MET A 152 -12.51 -13.71 -2.16
N GLU A 153 -12.88 -12.45 -1.93
CA GLU A 153 -13.02 -11.45 -3.00
C GLU A 153 -12.32 -10.11 -2.73
N LEU A 154 -12.17 -9.31 -3.79
CA LEU A 154 -11.73 -7.91 -3.75
C LEU A 154 -12.84 -6.96 -3.29
N ASP A 155 -14.02 -7.52 -3.02
CA ASP A 155 -15.25 -6.79 -2.82
C ASP A 155 -15.56 -6.67 -1.32
N TRP A 156 -16.06 -5.49 -0.97
CA TRP A 156 -16.47 -5.10 0.35
C TRP A 156 -17.95 -4.76 0.31
N THR A 157 -18.72 -5.27 1.26
CA THR A 157 -20.15 -4.98 1.36
C THR A 157 -20.41 -4.11 2.59
N TYR A 158 -21.02 -2.97 2.36
CA TYR A 158 -21.64 -2.16 3.39
C TYR A 158 -23.12 -2.48 3.45
N THR A 159 -23.65 -2.77 4.64
CA THR A 159 -25.06 -3.02 4.86
C THR A 159 -25.66 -1.86 5.63
N ALA A 160 -26.66 -1.21 5.05
CA ALA A 160 -27.36 -0.09 5.62
C ALA A 160 -28.05 -0.47 6.93
N THR A 161 -28.01 0.43 7.90
CA THR A 161 -28.61 0.27 9.23
C THR A 161 -29.69 1.31 9.51
N ALA A 162 -29.59 2.47 8.87
CA ALA A 162 -30.57 3.55 8.96
C ALA A 162 -31.46 3.63 7.71
N THR A 163 -32.62 4.27 7.89
CA THR A 163 -33.47 4.66 6.76
C THR A 163 -33.05 6.04 6.27
N LEU A 164 -32.73 6.13 4.98
CA LEU A 164 -32.55 7.37 4.23
C LEU A 164 -33.87 7.74 3.56
N ALA A 165 -34.47 8.87 3.97
CA ALA A 165 -35.79 9.29 3.50
C ALA A 165 -35.82 9.67 2.01
N THR A 166 -34.73 10.26 1.51
CA THR A 166 -34.61 10.75 0.14
C THR A 166 -33.31 10.26 -0.45
N LEU A 167 -33.35 9.39 -1.46
CA LEU A 167 -32.14 8.95 -2.16
C LEU A 167 -31.61 10.05 -3.07
N GLU A 168 -32.50 10.66 -3.87
CA GLU A 168 -32.11 11.65 -4.87
C GLU A 168 -31.41 12.85 -4.22
N GLY A 169 -30.18 13.10 -4.64
CA GLY A 169 -29.33 14.18 -4.13
C GLY A 169 -28.55 13.84 -2.87
N SER A 170 -28.70 12.63 -2.33
CA SER A 170 -27.85 12.13 -1.24
C SER A 170 -26.44 11.81 -1.73
N ILE A 171 -25.47 11.94 -0.82
CA ILE A 171 -24.05 11.75 -1.11
C ILE A 171 -23.56 10.50 -0.38
N LEU A 172 -22.94 9.60 -1.14
CA LEU A 172 -22.19 8.45 -0.68
C LEU A 172 -20.70 8.80 -0.71
N THR A 173 -20.06 8.87 0.45
CA THR A 173 -18.60 9.01 0.57
C THR A 173 -17.97 7.68 0.95
N ILE A 174 -17.04 7.21 0.14
CA ILE A 174 -16.30 5.96 0.36
C ILE A 174 -14.85 6.31 0.66
N LYS A 175 -14.36 5.83 1.80
CA LYS A 175 -12.99 6.00 2.23
C LYS A 175 -12.30 4.65 2.35
N VAL A 176 -11.25 4.44 1.57
CA VAL A 176 -10.45 3.21 1.56
C VAL A 176 -9.08 3.49 2.14
N SER A 177 -8.58 2.58 2.97
CA SER A 177 -7.25 2.65 3.59
C SER A 177 -6.44 1.37 3.43
N ASP A 178 -5.11 1.50 3.34
CA ASP A 178 -4.16 0.38 3.31
C ASP A 178 -3.48 0.16 4.67
N LEU A 179 -2.54 -0.80 4.75
CA LEU A 179 -1.79 -1.09 5.98
C LEU A 179 -0.87 0.07 6.44
N PRO A 180 -0.14 0.76 5.53
CA PRO A 180 0.60 1.98 5.86
C PRO A 180 -0.24 3.17 6.35
N GLY A 181 -1.54 3.15 6.10
CA GLY A 181 -2.47 4.23 6.44
C GLY A 181 -2.65 5.28 5.34
N ASN A 182 -2.22 5.01 4.10
CA ASN A 182 -2.64 5.81 2.95
C ASN A 182 -4.14 5.68 2.75
N GLN A 183 -4.76 6.76 2.30
CA GLN A 183 -6.22 6.84 2.17
C GLN A 183 -6.60 7.42 0.81
N VAL A 184 -7.65 6.85 0.21
CA VAL A 184 -8.34 7.41 -0.95
C VAL A 184 -9.80 7.62 -0.59
N THR A 185 -10.39 8.71 -1.05
CA THR A 185 -11.80 9.05 -0.83
C THR A 185 -12.45 9.34 -2.17
N GLU A 186 -13.62 8.76 -2.40
CA GLU A 186 -14.48 9.05 -3.54
C GLU A 186 -15.89 9.36 -3.08
N GLU A 187 -16.55 10.26 -3.81
CA GLU A 187 -17.93 10.66 -3.57
C GLU A 187 -18.80 10.27 -4.76
N HIS A 188 -19.99 9.75 -4.48
CA HIS A 188 -20.96 9.30 -5.46
C HIS A 188 -22.34 9.85 -5.08
N LEU A 189 -23.17 10.15 -6.08
CA LEU A 189 -24.58 10.50 -5.84
C LEU A 189 -25.42 9.22 -5.78
N LEU A 190 -26.40 9.20 -4.87
CA LEU A 190 -27.35 8.10 -4.68
C LEU A 190 -28.68 8.34 -5.38
#